data_AF-A0A1W9K5V1-F1
#
_entry.id   AF-A0A1W9K5V1-F1
#
_cell.length_a   1.000
_cell.length_b   1.000
_cell.length_c   1.000
_cell.angle_alpha   90.00
_cell.angle_beta   90.00
_cell.angle_gamma   90.00
#
_symmetry.space_group_name_H-M   'P 1'
#
loop_
_entity.id
_entity.type
_entity.pdbx_description
1 polymer ?
#
loop_
_entity_poly.entity_id
_entity_poly.type
_entity_poly.pdbx_seq_one_letter_code
_entity_poly.pdbx_strand_id
1 'polypeptide(L)'
;MTKLSLKLALVLVAALLAPGAEAAVYNFVQTGFDEGATISGSFTVNDANNSGQINVGSANFGMNFNEISAFSLSFSGNSIVAAFSHNLADLSVLVYNVGSPYLGDEINGAQQELIATNFFGNTGFDYYSGMGFGGFGGAVFDKASNSTSYSDDLVTVTPAAVPVPGAVWLFGSALLGFIRLKERKA
;
A
#
# COMPACT_ATOMS: atom_id res chain seq x y z
N MET A 1 31.86 -30.97 -20.64
CA MET A 1 30.50 -30.59 -20.19
C MET A 1 29.64 -30.45 -21.44
N THR A 2 28.61 -31.27 -21.57
CA THR A 2 27.73 -31.33 -22.74
C THR A 2 26.80 -30.11 -22.75
N LYS A 3 26.53 -29.52 -23.92
CA LYS A 3 25.70 -28.30 -24.12
C LYS A 3 24.31 -28.36 -23.46
N LEU A 4 23.85 -29.55 -23.09
CA LEU A 4 22.57 -29.80 -22.40
C LEU A 4 22.57 -29.29 -20.95
N SER A 5 23.70 -29.35 -20.23
CA SER A 5 23.78 -28.92 -18.82
C SER A 5 23.77 -27.41 -18.63
N LEU A 6 24.26 -26.66 -19.63
CA LEU A 6 24.28 -25.19 -19.60
C LEU A 6 22.89 -24.58 -19.80
N LYS A 7 22.07 -25.16 -20.71
CA LYS A 7 20.69 -24.72 -20.94
C LYS A 7 19.80 -24.97 -19.73
N LEU A 8 19.96 -26.12 -19.07
CA LEU A 8 19.20 -26.45 -17.86
C LEU A 8 19.55 -25.51 -16.70
N ALA A 9 20.84 -25.17 -16.52
CA ALA A 9 21.28 -24.22 -15.51
C ALA A 9 20.74 -22.80 -15.77
N LEU A 10 20.68 -22.36 -17.04
CA LEU A 10 20.18 -21.03 -17.39
C LEU A 10 18.67 -20.88 -17.15
N VAL A 11 17.89 -21.92 -17.44
CA VAL A 11 16.43 -21.95 -17.16
C VAL A 11 16.17 -21.97 -15.65
N LEU A 12 16.98 -22.70 -14.87
CA LEU A 12 16.86 -22.72 -13.41
C LEU A 12 17.18 -21.36 -12.79
N VAL A 13 18.22 -20.68 -13.29
CA VAL A 13 18.59 -19.32 -12.86
C VAL A 13 17.50 -18.31 -13.23
N ALA A 14 16.90 -18.40 -14.42
CA ALA A 14 15.80 -17.52 -14.82
C ALA A 14 14.53 -17.73 -13.97
N ALA A 15 14.23 -18.98 -13.59
CA ALA A 15 13.08 -19.29 -12.72
C ALA A 15 13.30 -18.87 -11.24
N LEU A 16 14.56 -18.84 -10.78
CA LEU A 16 14.94 -18.40 -9.43
C LEU A 16 15.09 -16.88 -9.30
N LEU A 17 15.21 -16.16 -10.43
CA LEU A 17 15.30 -14.70 -10.49
C LEU A 17 13.93 -14.03 -10.66
N ALA A 18 12.85 -14.80 -10.82
CA ALA A 18 11.52 -14.22 -10.77
C ALA A 18 11.31 -13.71 -9.33
N PRO A 19 11.20 -12.38 -9.10
CA PRO A 19 10.74 -11.91 -7.80
C PRO A 19 9.41 -12.61 -7.54
N GLY A 20 9.29 -13.27 -6.39
CA GLY A 20 7.98 -13.68 -5.93
C GLY A 20 7.08 -12.45 -6.00
N ALA A 21 5.85 -12.59 -6.48
CA ALA A 21 4.84 -11.57 -6.34
C ALA A 21 4.53 -11.45 -4.84
N GLU A 22 5.42 -10.81 -4.10
CA GLU A 22 5.25 -10.45 -2.70
C GLU A 22 4.22 -9.32 -2.68
N ALA A 23 3.17 -9.49 -1.88
CA ALA A 23 2.21 -8.42 -1.70
C ALA A 23 2.93 -7.20 -1.12
N ALA A 24 2.89 -6.08 -1.84
CA ALA A 24 3.58 -4.88 -1.41
C ALA A 24 2.79 -4.23 -0.27
N VAL A 25 3.48 -3.90 0.82
CA VAL A 25 2.89 -3.20 1.96
C VAL A 25 3.27 -1.73 1.87
N TYR A 26 2.31 -0.85 2.05
CA TYR A 26 2.51 0.60 2.09
C TYR A 26 2.04 1.13 3.43
N ASN A 27 2.84 2.00 4.04
CA ASN A 27 2.45 2.77 5.21
C ASN A 27 2.06 4.17 4.76
N PHE A 28 1.08 4.77 5.41
CA PHE A 28 0.66 6.13 5.13
C PHE A 28 0.48 6.95 6.41
N VAL A 29 0.67 8.26 6.29
CA VAL A 29 0.47 9.26 7.35
C VAL A 29 -0.15 10.51 6.75
N GLN A 30 -1.08 11.12 7.48
CA GLN A 30 -1.57 12.47 7.21
C GLN A 30 -1.52 13.30 8.50
N THR A 31 -0.91 14.47 8.41
CA THR A 31 -0.79 15.46 9.48
C THR A 31 -1.81 16.58 9.28
N GLY A 32 -1.64 17.72 9.95
CA GLY A 32 -2.42 18.92 9.63
C GLY A 32 -3.82 18.99 10.25
N PHE A 33 -4.23 18.01 11.06
CA PHE A 33 -5.47 18.10 11.82
C PHE A 33 -5.33 19.03 13.03
N ASP A 34 -6.49 19.46 13.56
CA ASP A 34 -6.55 20.26 14.78
C ASP A 34 -5.77 19.60 15.93
N GLU A 35 -5.11 20.44 16.72
CA GLU A 35 -4.30 20.05 17.89
C GLU A 35 -3.13 19.10 17.56
N GLY A 36 -2.71 19.04 16.29
CA GLY A 36 -1.60 18.20 15.84
C GLY A 36 -1.98 16.72 15.73
N ALA A 37 -3.28 16.41 15.66
CA ALA A 37 -3.73 15.05 15.44
C ALA A 37 -3.27 14.52 14.07
N THR A 38 -3.22 13.20 13.95
CA THR A 38 -2.71 12.52 12.76
C THR A 38 -3.55 11.31 12.40
N ILE A 39 -3.66 11.06 11.09
CA ILE A 39 -4.03 9.75 10.56
C ILE A 39 -2.75 8.98 10.27
N SER A 40 -2.74 7.70 10.60
CA SER A 40 -1.67 6.77 10.21
C SER A 40 -2.24 5.40 9.90
N GLY A 41 -1.58 4.63 9.06
CA GLY A 41 -2.05 3.30 8.73
C GLY A 41 -1.18 2.57 7.73
N SER A 42 -1.70 1.46 7.24
CA SER A 42 -1.06 0.66 6.21
C SER A 42 -2.06 -0.08 5.34
N PHE A 43 -1.63 -0.42 4.13
CA PHE A 43 -2.39 -1.29 3.23
C PHE A 43 -1.47 -2.24 2.48
N THR A 44 -1.95 -3.46 2.24
CA THR A 44 -1.24 -4.51 1.52
C THR A 44 -1.91 -4.72 0.18
N VAL A 45 -1.14 -4.60 -0.90
CA VAL A 45 -1.67 -4.62 -2.27
C VAL A 45 -1.17 -5.81 -3.07
N ASN A 46 -2.00 -6.22 -4.02
CA ASN A 46 -1.66 -7.10 -5.12
C ASN A 46 -2.22 -6.49 -6.41
N ASP A 47 -1.37 -5.80 -7.18
CA ASP A 47 -1.68 -5.25 -8.51
C ASP A 47 -1.82 -6.40 -9.52
N ALA A 48 -2.93 -7.13 -9.41
CA ALA A 48 -3.15 -8.38 -10.12
C ALA A 48 -3.33 -8.19 -11.63
N ASN A 49 -3.66 -6.98 -12.06
CA ASN A 49 -3.85 -6.63 -13.47
C ASN A 49 -2.68 -5.83 -14.06
N ASN A 50 -1.66 -5.51 -13.24
CA ASN A 50 -0.48 -4.73 -13.63
C ASN A 50 -0.85 -3.37 -14.25
N SER A 51 -1.89 -2.72 -13.73
CA SER A 51 -2.35 -1.42 -14.22
C SER A 51 -1.49 -0.27 -13.72
N GLY A 52 -0.70 -0.49 -12.66
CA GLY A 52 0.03 0.58 -11.96
C GLY A 52 -0.86 1.42 -11.04
N GLN A 53 -2.15 1.07 -10.91
CA GLN A 53 -3.08 1.72 -9.99
C GLN A 53 -3.77 0.67 -9.13
N ILE A 54 -3.67 0.83 -7.82
CA ILE A 54 -4.35 0.00 -6.85
C ILE A 54 -5.74 0.54 -6.62
N ASN A 55 -6.73 -0.33 -6.82
CA ASN A 55 -8.12 0.01 -6.65
C ASN A 55 -8.80 -0.97 -5.69
N VAL A 56 -9.41 -0.41 -4.64
CA VAL A 56 -10.48 -1.03 -3.86
C VAL A 56 -11.62 -0.05 -3.78
N GLY A 57 -12.85 -0.52 -3.99
CA GLY A 57 -13.99 0.33 -3.79
C GLY A 57 -15.29 -0.44 -3.81
N SER A 58 -16.29 0.15 -3.15
CA SER A 58 -17.67 -0.28 -3.29
C SER A 58 -18.14 -0.09 -4.73
N ALA A 59 -19.05 -0.97 -5.19
CA ALA A 59 -19.79 -0.78 -6.44
C ALA A 59 -20.52 0.58 -6.49
N ASN A 60 -20.82 1.18 -5.33
CA ASN A 60 -21.38 2.53 -5.22
C ASN A 60 -20.47 3.61 -5.83
N PHE A 61 -19.17 3.37 -5.88
CA PHE A 61 -18.20 4.25 -6.55
C PHE A 61 -17.82 3.76 -7.96
N GLY A 62 -18.54 2.78 -8.51
CA GLY A 62 -18.23 2.19 -9.83
C GLY A 62 -16.97 1.35 -9.87
N MET A 63 -16.39 1.00 -8.72
CA MET A 63 -15.20 0.17 -8.58
C MET A 63 -15.57 -1.28 -8.27
N ASN A 64 -14.89 -2.22 -8.94
CA ASN A 64 -15.11 -3.68 -8.77
C ASN A 64 -13.81 -4.47 -8.61
N PHE A 65 -12.70 -3.79 -8.33
CA PHE A 65 -11.41 -4.43 -8.09
C PHE A 65 -11.20 -4.59 -6.59
N ASN A 66 -10.62 -5.73 -6.19
CA ASN A 66 -10.22 -6.00 -4.82
C ASN A 66 -8.72 -6.29 -4.78
N GLU A 67 -7.93 -5.23 -4.91
CA GLU A 67 -6.46 -5.31 -4.96
C GLU A 67 -5.82 -5.10 -3.59
N ILE A 68 -6.61 -4.86 -2.54
CA ILE A 68 -6.12 -4.70 -1.16
C ILE A 68 -6.54 -5.90 -0.33
N SER A 69 -5.55 -6.59 0.25
CA SER A 69 -5.76 -7.78 1.07
C SER A 69 -5.70 -7.53 2.57
N ALA A 70 -5.12 -6.40 2.98
CA ALA A 70 -5.11 -5.94 4.36
C ALA A 70 -5.11 -4.41 4.40
N PHE A 71 -5.78 -3.84 5.40
CA PHE A 71 -5.86 -2.41 5.62
C PHE A 71 -5.95 -2.12 7.11
N SER A 72 -5.26 -1.07 7.55
CA SER A 72 -5.39 -0.49 8.88
C SER A 72 -5.31 1.03 8.79
N LEU A 73 -6.07 1.70 9.65
CA LEU A 73 -6.05 3.14 9.83
C LEU A 73 -6.28 3.46 11.31
N SER A 74 -5.60 4.48 11.81
CA SER A 74 -5.80 5.03 13.14
C SER A 74 -5.75 6.55 13.09
N PHE A 75 -6.73 7.19 13.72
CA PHE A 75 -6.74 8.60 14.04
C PHE A 75 -6.33 8.79 15.50
N SER A 76 -5.36 9.68 15.76
CA SER A 76 -4.86 9.91 17.13
C SER A 76 -5.87 10.60 18.05
N GLY A 77 -6.90 11.22 17.49
CA GLY A 77 -7.89 12.00 18.23
C GLY A 77 -7.45 13.44 18.50
N ASN A 78 -8.43 14.31 18.72
CA ASN A 78 -8.31 15.68 19.23
C ASN A 78 -9.56 16.04 20.04
N SER A 79 -9.71 17.31 20.44
CA SER A 79 -10.88 17.80 21.19
C SER A 79 -12.20 17.78 20.41
N ILE A 80 -12.17 17.67 19.08
CA ILE A 80 -13.36 17.69 18.21
C ILE A 80 -13.83 16.27 17.91
N VAL A 81 -12.90 15.37 17.56
CA VAL A 81 -13.17 13.99 17.20
C VAL A 81 -12.27 13.06 18.03
N ALA A 82 -12.89 12.09 18.71
CA ALA A 82 -12.17 11.11 19.51
C ALA A 82 -11.24 10.24 18.65
N ALA A 83 -10.22 9.64 19.27
CA ALA A 83 -9.36 8.66 18.61
C ALA A 83 -10.16 7.43 18.16
N PHE A 84 -9.84 6.90 16.99
CA PHE A 84 -10.47 5.69 16.45
C PHE A 84 -9.52 4.90 15.57
N SER A 85 -9.91 3.67 15.26
CA SER A 85 -9.21 2.82 14.30
C SER A 85 -10.19 2.12 13.38
N HIS A 86 -9.79 1.95 12.14
CA HIS A 86 -10.52 1.25 11.09
C HIS A 86 -9.65 0.14 10.49
N ASN A 87 -10.31 -0.89 9.97
CA ASN A 87 -9.68 -2.02 9.31
C ASN A 87 -10.29 -2.24 7.91
N LEU A 88 -9.91 -3.32 7.25
CA LEU A 88 -10.38 -3.64 5.89
C LEU A 88 -11.91 -3.68 5.76
N ALA A 89 -12.65 -4.06 6.81
CA ALA A 89 -14.12 -4.07 6.79
C ALA A 89 -14.73 -2.65 6.73
N ASP A 90 -13.98 -1.65 7.20
CA ASP A 90 -14.40 -0.25 7.19
C ASP A 90 -13.97 0.47 5.91
N LEU A 91 -13.05 -0.11 5.12
CA LEU A 91 -12.53 0.52 3.90
C LEU A 91 -13.63 0.61 2.83
N SER A 92 -14.10 1.83 2.57
CA SER A 92 -15.15 2.08 1.58
C SER A 92 -14.55 2.21 0.18
N VAL A 93 -13.38 2.83 0.09
CA VAL A 93 -12.64 3.04 -1.15
C VAL A 93 -11.19 3.42 -0.89
N LEU A 94 -10.28 2.97 -1.76
CA LEU A 94 -8.91 3.42 -1.89
C LEU A 94 -8.49 3.33 -3.37
N VAL A 95 -7.99 4.44 -3.90
CA VAL A 95 -7.36 4.53 -5.23
C VAL A 95 -5.96 5.13 -5.04
N TYR A 96 -4.93 4.41 -5.47
CA TYR A 96 -3.53 4.77 -5.29
C TYR A 96 -2.68 4.42 -6.50
N ASN A 97 -1.88 5.35 -6.99
CA ASN A 97 -0.91 5.08 -8.03
C ASN A 97 0.38 4.49 -7.45
N VAL A 98 0.75 3.30 -7.93
CA VAL A 98 1.91 2.57 -7.43
C VAL A 98 3.18 3.40 -7.61
N GLY A 99 3.85 3.70 -6.50
CA GLY A 99 5.09 4.49 -6.47
C GLY A 99 4.88 5.99 -6.28
N SER A 100 3.63 6.47 -6.19
CA SER A 100 3.35 7.85 -5.80
C SER A 100 3.76 8.09 -4.34
N PRO A 101 4.41 9.21 -4.00
CA PRO A 101 4.68 9.57 -2.61
C PRO A 101 3.43 10.05 -1.85
N TYR A 102 2.31 10.28 -2.55
CA TYR A 102 1.08 10.79 -1.96
C TYR A 102 -0.16 9.97 -2.37
N LEU A 103 -1.23 10.06 -1.57
CA LEU A 103 -2.58 9.68 -1.99
C LEU A 103 -3.39 10.96 -2.22
N GLY A 104 -4.10 11.00 -3.34
CA GLY A 104 -5.08 12.04 -3.61
C GLY A 104 -4.50 13.34 -4.17
N ASP A 105 -3.32 13.30 -4.77
CA ASP A 105 -2.65 14.44 -5.40
C ASP A 105 -2.93 14.56 -6.90
N GLU A 106 -3.58 13.57 -7.53
CA GLU A 106 -3.96 13.65 -8.95
C GLU A 106 -5.27 14.42 -9.23
N ILE A 107 -5.15 15.45 -10.07
CA ILE A 107 -6.27 16.28 -10.58
C ILE A 107 -6.95 15.66 -11.80
N ASN A 108 -6.19 14.89 -12.59
CA ASN A 108 -6.60 14.44 -13.93
C ASN A 108 -6.37 12.94 -14.08
N GLY A 109 -7.45 12.17 -14.30
CA GLY A 109 -7.40 10.72 -14.49
C GLY A 109 -8.80 10.12 -14.57
N ALA A 110 -8.90 8.88 -15.07
CA ALA A 110 -10.19 8.16 -15.14
C ALA A 110 -10.73 7.80 -13.74
N GLN A 111 -9.86 7.69 -12.75
CA GLN A 111 -10.19 7.45 -11.34
C GLN A 111 -9.26 8.33 -10.50
N GLN A 112 -9.83 9.35 -9.85
CA GLN A 112 -9.06 10.24 -8.98
C GLN A 112 -8.61 9.48 -7.74
N GLU A 113 -7.36 9.68 -7.33
CA GLU A 113 -6.85 9.10 -6.09
C GLU A 113 -7.62 9.62 -4.89
N LEU A 114 -7.97 8.70 -3.99
CA LEU A 114 -8.75 9.00 -2.80
C LEU A 114 -8.69 7.82 -1.83
N ILE A 115 -9.00 8.10 -0.58
CA ILE A 115 -9.21 7.10 0.47
C ILE A 115 -10.45 7.49 1.25
N ALA A 116 -11.32 6.54 1.54
CA ALA A 116 -12.38 6.73 2.51
C ALA A 116 -12.72 5.46 3.28
N THR A 117 -13.00 5.64 4.56
CA THR A 117 -13.42 4.59 5.49
C THR A 117 -14.75 4.95 6.13
N ASN A 118 -15.62 3.96 6.28
CA ASN A 118 -16.96 4.04 6.86
C ASN A 118 -17.92 5.04 6.17
N PHE A 119 -17.59 5.50 4.96
CA PHE A 119 -18.30 6.57 4.24
C PHE A 119 -19.79 6.28 4.00
N PHE A 120 -20.15 4.99 3.86
CA PHE A 120 -21.55 4.56 3.69
C PHE A 120 -22.19 4.02 4.98
N GLY A 121 -21.45 3.99 6.09
CA GLY A 121 -21.99 3.56 7.38
C GLY A 121 -22.89 4.62 8.01
N ASN A 122 -23.77 4.20 8.91
CA ASN A 122 -24.71 5.11 9.58
C ASN A 122 -24.25 5.57 10.97
N THR A 123 -23.20 4.96 11.52
CA THR A 123 -22.69 5.23 12.87
C THR A 123 -21.16 5.22 12.88
N GLY A 124 -20.56 5.69 13.97
CA GLY A 124 -19.10 5.71 14.16
C GLY A 124 -18.44 6.92 13.51
N PHE A 125 -17.18 6.74 13.12
CA PHE A 125 -16.34 7.79 12.57
C PHE A 125 -16.16 7.59 11.08
N ASP A 126 -16.04 8.67 10.32
CA ASP A 126 -15.55 8.65 8.95
C ASP A 126 -14.14 9.20 8.89
N TYR A 127 -13.42 8.71 7.88
CA TYR A 127 -12.27 9.40 7.35
C TYR A 127 -12.37 9.39 5.84
N TYR A 128 -12.07 10.52 5.22
CA TYR A 128 -11.91 10.62 3.78
C TYR A 128 -10.83 11.65 3.43
N SER A 129 -10.09 11.40 2.36
CA SER A 129 -9.07 12.31 1.85
C SER A 129 -8.88 12.14 0.35
N GLY A 130 -8.40 13.20 -0.30
CA GLY A 130 -8.04 13.22 -1.71
C GLY A 130 -9.08 13.86 -2.62
N MET A 131 -8.66 14.11 -3.86
CA MET A 131 -9.40 14.89 -4.85
C MET A 131 -10.80 14.39 -5.16
N GLY A 132 -11.06 13.09 -5.02
CA GLY A 132 -12.40 12.51 -5.18
C GLY A 132 -13.46 13.07 -4.22
N PHE A 133 -13.05 13.80 -3.17
CA PHE A 133 -13.93 14.48 -2.22
C PHE A 133 -13.88 16.01 -2.29
N GLY A 134 -13.30 16.59 -3.35
CA GLY A 134 -13.36 18.03 -3.62
C GLY A 134 -12.19 18.88 -3.10
N GLY A 135 -11.08 18.27 -2.67
CA GLY A 135 -9.86 19.00 -2.26
C GLY A 135 -8.65 18.10 -1.94
N PHE A 136 -7.49 18.72 -1.73
CA PHE A 136 -6.20 18.06 -1.43
C PHE A 136 -5.98 17.76 0.07
N GLY A 137 -7.04 17.75 0.86
CA GLY A 137 -7.00 17.56 2.30
C GLY A 137 -7.75 16.32 2.77
N GLY A 138 -7.78 16.15 4.08
CA GLY A 138 -8.52 15.10 4.77
C GLY A 138 -9.61 15.65 5.67
N ALA A 139 -10.59 14.82 5.98
CA ALA A 139 -11.54 15.10 7.03
C ALA A 139 -11.82 13.82 7.83
N VAL A 140 -11.96 14.00 9.13
CA VAL A 140 -12.54 13.01 10.04
C VAL A 140 -13.85 13.54 10.57
N PHE A 141 -14.89 12.69 10.58
CA PHE A 141 -16.22 13.07 11.00
C PHE A 141 -16.75 12.11 12.06
N ASP A 142 -17.21 12.63 13.19
CA ASP A 142 -17.96 11.86 14.18
C ASP A 142 -19.46 12.00 13.88
N LYS A 143 -20.07 10.90 13.42
CA LYS A 143 -21.50 10.87 13.09
C LYS A 143 -22.41 11.07 14.29
N ALA A 144 -21.96 10.71 15.49
CA ALA A 144 -22.78 10.79 16.70
C ALA A 144 -22.87 12.24 17.22
N SER A 145 -21.77 12.97 17.17
CA SER A 145 -21.72 14.38 17.59
C SER A 145 -21.94 15.39 16.47
N ASN A 146 -21.96 14.92 15.20
CA ASN A 146 -22.01 15.76 14.01
C ASN A 146 -20.87 16.81 13.98
N SER A 147 -19.66 16.34 14.29
CA SER A 147 -18.45 17.16 14.39
C SER A 147 -17.40 16.72 13.38
N THR A 148 -16.69 17.67 12.77
CA THR A 148 -15.67 17.41 11.76
C THR A 148 -14.35 18.07 12.15
N SER A 149 -13.24 17.34 12.03
CA SER A 149 -11.89 17.91 12.04
C SER A 149 -11.27 17.74 10.66
N TYR A 150 -10.68 18.82 10.14
CA TYR A 150 -10.12 18.89 8.79
C TYR A 150 -8.59 18.86 8.85
N SER A 151 -7.99 18.40 7.77
CA SER A 151 -6.56 18.50 7.49
C SER A 151 -6.35 19.16 6.13
N ASP A 152 -5.41 20.10 6.07
CA ASP A 152 -4.96 20.74 4.83
C ASP A 152 -3.77 20.02 4.18
N ASP A 153 -3.23 18.98 4.83
CA ASP A 153 -2.06 18.25 4.35
C ASP A 153 -2.47 17.05 3.49
N LEU A 154 -1.62 16.70 2.52
CA LEU A 154 -1.75 15.46 1.75
C LEU A 154 -1.40 14.24 2.61
N VAL A 155 -1.98 13.09 2.23
CA VAL A 155 -1.58 11.80 2.79
C VAL A 155 -0.26 11.39 2.15
N THR A 156 0.80 11.24 2.94
CA THR A 156 2.10 10.75 2.48
C THR A 156 2.13 9.23 2.55
N VAL A 157 2.67 8.58 1.51
CA VAL A 157 2.80 7.13 1.41
C VAL A 157 4.27 6.72 1.31
N THR A 158 4.61 5.64 2.01
CA THR A 158 5.94 5.04 1.98
C THR A 158 5.82 3.52 1.82
N PRO A 159 6.55 2.91 0.87
CA PRO A 159 6.67 1.46 0.80
C PRO A 159 7.28 0.93 2.11
N ALA A 160 6.66 -0.08 2.71
CA ALA A 160 7.25 -0.79 3.82
C ALA A 160 8.43 -1.64 3.31
N ALA A 161 9.53 -1.66 4.06
CA ALA A 161 10.68 -2.48 3.70
C ALA A 161 10.27 -3.97 3.70
N VAL A 162 10.32 -4.62 2.55
CA VAL A 162 10.11 -6.06 2.44
C VAL A 162 11.37 -6.76 2.97
N PRO A 163 11.28 -7.64 3.99
CA PRO A 163 12.42 -8.42 4.42
C PRO A 163 12.90 -9.28 3.26
N VAL A 164 14.10 -9.02 2.74
CA VAL A 164 14.63 -9.80 1.63
C VAL A 164 14.76 -11.26 2.11
N PRO A 165 14.17 -12.24 1.40
CA PRO A 165 14.30 -13.64 1.80
C PRO A 165 15.79 -14.00 1.97
N GLY A 166 16.12 -14.70 3.06
CA GLY A 166 17.50 -15.09 3.40
C GLY A 166 18.23 -15.89 2.30
N ALA A 167 17.55 -16.25 1.21
CA ALA A 167 18.13 -16.78 -0.02
C ALA A 167 19.23 -15.89 -0.63
N VAL A 168 19.23 -14.57 -0.40
CA VAL A 168 20.36 -13.70 -0.81
C VAL A 168 21.70 -14.18 -0.21
N TRP A 169 21.67 -14.73 1.01
CA TRP A 169 22.86 -15.29 1.66
C TRP A 169 23.26 -16.67 1.10
N LEU A 170 22.31 -17.44 0.58
CA LEU A 170 22.58 -18.70 -0.12
C LEU A 170 23.33 -18.47 -1.44
N PHE A 171 23.08 -17.36 -2.14
CA PHE A 171 23.85 -17.02 -3.34
C PHE A 171 25.31 -16.66 -3.03
N GLY A 172 25.56 -15.90 -1.94
CA GLY A 172 26.92 -15.58 -1.52
C GLY A 172 27.75 -16.83 -1.19
N SER A 173 27.15 -17.80 -0.49
CA SER A 173 27.83 -19.04 -0.11
C SER A 173 27.97 -20.03 -1.27
N ALA A 174 26.96 -20.16 -2.14
CA ALA A 174 27.04 -21.02 -3.32
C ALA A 174 28.10 -20.53 -4.32
N LEU A 175 28.19 -19.21 -4.57
CA LEU A 175 29.17 -18.63 -5.47
C LEU A 175 30.61 -18.89 -4.98
N LEU A 176 30.86 -18.72 -3.68
CA LEU A 176 32.15 -19.05 -3.05
C LEU A 176 32.48 -20.55 -3.14
N GLY A 177 31.48 -21.42 -2.99
CA GLY A 177 31.64 -22.87 -3.15
C GLY A 177 32.08 -23.27 -4.57
N PHE A 178 31.51 -22.64 -5.61
CA PHE A 178 31.88 -22.91 -7.00
C PHE A 178 33.29 -22.39 -7.38
N ILE A 179 33.72 -21.26 -6.81
CA ILE A 179 35.09 -20.74 -7.02
C ILE A 179 36.11 -21.73 -6.45
N ARG A 180 35.88 -22.24 -5.23
CA ARG A 180 36.79 -23.18 -4.56
C ARG A 180 36.88 -24.56 -5.22
N LEU A 181 35.82 -24.99 -5.91
CA LEU A 181 35.80 -26.23 -6.69
C LEU A 181 36.58 -26.13 -8.02
N LYS A 182 36.72 -24.92 -8.57
CA LYS A 182 37.47 -24.68 -9.81
C LYS A 182 38.99 -24.72 -9.60
N GLU A 183 39.46 -24.29 -8.44
CA GLU A 183 40.90 -24.28 -8.09
C GLU A 183 41.48 -25.67 -7.83
N ARG A 184 40.65 -26.67 -7.50
CA ARG A 184 41.10 -28.05 -7.24
C ARG A 184 41.36 -28.89 -8.51
N LYS A 185 41.14 -28.33 -9.71
CA LYS A 185 41.32 -29.03 -10.99
C LYS A 185 42.38 -28.40 -11.90
N ALA A 186 43.13 -27.41 -11.42
CA ALA A 186 44.37 -26.92 -12.03
C ALA A 186 45.55 -27.44 -11.22
#